data_AF-A0A9E0UCE8-F1
#
_entry.id   AF-A0A9E0UCE8-F1
#
_cell.length_a   1.000
_cell.length_b   1.000
_cell.length_c   1.000
_cell.angle_alpha   90.00
_cell.angle_beta   90.00
_cell.angle_gamma   90.00
#
_symmetry.space_group_name_H-M   'P 1'
#
loop_
_entity.id
_entity.type
_entity.pdbx_description
1 polymer ?
#
loop_
_entity_poly.entity_id
_entity_poly.type
_entity_poly.pdbx_seq_one_letter_code
_entity_poly.pdbx_strand_id
1 'polypeptide(L)'
;WQAAVLWFAWLPFLPVFEHLSRGAPPPDWMALDYRLGTLLDENGALRADALERQGLSPLLAAGEPGQVASRWAATWRQRWPATDPMSRRRLDAFCAVIDTHLAAFRRAAPHSAWELREALRERLRLMFHQRLLEPVTVFIYLALVLLDLERLRAELLRRCLFPHNLPAEAAT
;
A
#
# COMPACT_ATOMS: atom_id res chain seq x y z
N TRP A 1 2.51 6.88 -17.75
CA TRP A 1 1.77 6.60 -16.50
C TRP A 1 1.69 5.13 -16.13
N GLN A 2 1.59 4.20 -17.10
CA GLN A 2 1.52 2.76 -16.85
C GLN A 2 2.54 2.23 -15.83
N ALA A 3 3.82 2.55 -15.96
CA ALA A 3 4.86 2.12 -15.01
C ALA A 3 4.57 2.55 -13.55
N ALA A 4 4.12 3.79 -13.35
CA ALA A 4 3.76 4.31 -12.05
C ALA A 4 2.49 3.64 -11.48
N VAL A 5 1.52 3.30 -12.33
CA VAL A 5 0.30 2.58 -11.94
C VAL A 5 0.60 1.13 -11.58
N LEU A 6 1.37 0.40 -12.40
CA LEU A 6 1.74 -0.98 -12.14
C LEU A 6 2.55 -1.12 -10.84
N TRP A 7 3.33 -0.09 -10.47
CA TRP A 7 4.08 -0.07 -9.22
C TRP A 7 3.20 -0.10 -7.96
N PHE A 8 1.94 0.37 -8.03
CA PHE A 8 0.97 0.25 -6.93
C PHE A 8 0.64 -1.20 -6.58
N ALA A 9 0.82 -2.15 -7.50
CA ALA A 9 0.60 -3.56 -7.21
C ALA A 9 1.51 -4.10 -6.09
N TRP A 10 2.63 -3.43 -5.82
CA TRP A 10 3.57 -3.80 -4.75
C TRP A 10 3.24 -3.18 -3.39
N LEU A 11 2.35 -2.19 -3.34
CA LEU A 11 2.02 -1.45 -2.12
C LEU A 11 1.42 -2.34 -1.00
N PRO A 12 0.51 -3.30 -1.28
CA PRO A 12 0.00 -4.19 -0.24
C PRO A 12 1.08 -5.08 0.39
N PHE A 13 2.19 -5.32 -0.32
CA PHE A 13 3.27 -6.21 0.08
C PHE A 13 4.42 -5.50 0.79
N LEU A 14 4.32 -4.19 1.05
CA LEU A 14 5.38 -3.46 1.78
C LEU A 14 5.77 -4.08 3.12
N PRO A 15 4.85 -4.62 3.95
CA PRO A 15 5.25 -5.30 5.19
C PRO A 15 6.15 -6.52 4.95
N VAL A 16 5.96 -7.24 3.84
CA VAL A 16 6.81 -8.37 3.46
C VAL A 16 8.19 -7.88 3.05
N PHE A 17 8.27 -6.84 2.22
CA PHE A 17 9.56 -6.26 1.85
C PHE A 17 10.30 -5.67 3.05
N GLU A 18 9.57 -5.11 4.02
CA GLU A 18 10.13 -4.66 5.30
C GLU A 18 10.71 -5.84 6.11
N HIS A 19 9.99 -6.96 6.21
CA HIS A 19 10.50 -8.19 6.82
C HIS A 19 11.77 -8.70 6.11
N LEU A 20 11.74 -8.80 4.78
CA LEU A 20 12.87 -9.28 3.97
C LEU A 20 14.09 -8.33 4.05
N SER A 21 13.87 -7.02 4.10
CA SER A 21 14.95 -6.01 4.19
C SER A 21 15.78 -6.14 5.48
N ARG A 22 15.23 -6.79 6.51
CA ARG A 22 15.94 -7.10 7.77
C ARG A 22 16.76 -8.39 7.70
N GLY A 23 16.86 -9.01 6.52
CA GLY A 23 17.55 -10.29 6.33
C GLY A 23 16.76 -11.49 6.86
N ALA A 24 15.48 -11.31 7.20
CA ALA A 24 14.64 -12.42 7.62
C ALA A 24 14.27 -13.32 6.42
N PRO A 25 14.12 -14.64 6.62
CA PRO A 25 13.79 -15.54 5.53
C PRO A 25 12.41 -15.25 4.93
N PRO A 26 12.19 -15.53 3.64
CA PRO A 26 10.87 -15.46 3.01
C PRO A 26 9.85 -16.32 3.77
N PRO A 27 8.66 -15.79 4.10
CA PRO A 27 7.61 -16.59 4.71
C PRO A 27 7.10 -17.70 3.78
N ASP A 28 6.77 -18.88 4.31
CA ASP A 28 6.34 -20.04 3.50
C ASP A 28 5.13 -19.73 2.58
N TRP A 29 4.19 -18.92 3.05
CA TRP A 29 3.01 -18.54 2.27
C TRP A 29 3.36 -17.75 1.01
N MET A 30 4.55 -17.15 0.94
CA MET A 30 5.01 -16.36 -0.20
C MET A 30 5.09 -17.22 -1.47
N ALA A 31 5.39 -18.52 -1.34
CA ALA A 31 5.39 -19.47 -2.46
C ALA A 31 3.97 -19.76 -3.00
N LEU A 32 2.93 -19.56 -2.19
CA LEU A 32 1.52 -19.76 -2.57
C LEU A 32 0.93 -18.52 -3.27
N ASP A 33 1.57 -17.36 -3.14
CA ASP A 33 1.11 -16.12 -3.79
C ASP A 33 1.59 -16.07 -5.25
N TYR A 34 0.65 -15.89 -6.18
CA TYR A 34 0.92 -15.90 -7.62
C TYR A 34 1.94 -14.86 -8.09
N ARG A 35 2.12 -13.77 -7.32
CA ARG A 35 3.03 -12.67 -7.66
C ARG A 35 4.34 -12.82 -6.90
N LEU A 36 4.28 -13.01 -5.59
CA LEU A 36 5.49 -13.11 -4.77
C LEU A 36 6.25 -14.43 -5.00
N GLY A 37 5.56 -15.53 -5.32
CA GLY A 37 6.20 -16.80 -5.66
C GLY A 37 7.12 -16.69 -6.87
N THR A 38 6.85 -15.75 -7.79
CA THR A 38 7.73 -15.48 -8.95
C THR A 38 9.07 -14.84 -8.57
N LEU A 39 9.21 -14.36 -7.33
CA LEU A 39 10.43 -13.79 -6.78
C LEU A 39 11.31 -14.85 -6.09
N LEU A 40 10.81 -16.08 -5.95
CA LEU A 40 11.50 -17.17 -5.28
C LEU A 40 12.15 -18.12 -6.28
N ASP A 41 13.25 -18.75 -5.87
CA ASP A 41 13.81 -19.92 -6.54
C ASP A 41 13.18 -21.23 -6.02
N GLU A 42 13.65 -22.35 -6.56
CA GLU A 42 13.21 -23.70 -6.18
C GLU A 42 13.48 -24.05 -4.71
N ASN A 43 14.40 -23.35 -4.06
CA ASN A 43 14.75 -23.52 -2.65
C ASN A 43 14.00 -22.53 -1.74
N GLY A 44 13.12 -21.69 -2.29
CA GLY A 44 12.39 -20.67 -1.54
C GLY A 44 13.23 -19.43 -1.20
N ALA A 45 14.40 -19.26 -1.81
CA ALA A 45 15.25 -18.08 -1.63
C ALA A 45 14.92 -16.99 -2.66
N LEU A 46 15.23 -15.73 -2.32
CA LEU A 46 14.97 -14.60 -3.21
C LEU A 46 15.89 -14.61 -4.43
N ARG A 47 15.28 -14.48 -5.60
CA ARG A 47 15.96 -14.37 -6.89
C ARG A 47 16.36 -12.93 -7.19
N ALA A 48 17.66 -12.65 -7.16
CA ALA A 48 18.19 -11.32 -7.48
C ALA A 48 17.78 -10.83 -8.88
N ASP A 49 17.78 -11.70 -9.89
CA ASP A 49 17.38 -11.38 -11.26
C ASP A 49 15.88 -11.00 -11.36
N ALA A 50 15.02 -11.66 -10.59
CA ALA A 50 13.59 -11.39 -10.57
C ALA A 50 13.30 -10.06 -9.87
N LEU A 51 13.98 -9.78 -8.76
CA LEU A 51 13.90 -8.53 -8.03
C LEU A 51 14.34 -7.33 -8.89
N GLU A 52 15.44 -7.48 -9.62
CA GLU A 52 15.96 -6.44 -10.51
C GLU A 52 14.99 -6.15 -11.67
N ARG A 53 14.49 -7.20 -12.34
CA ARG A 53 13.49 -7.06 -13.43
C ARG A 53 12.22 -6.33 -12.99
N GLN A 54 11.78 -6.55 -11.75
CA GLN A 54 10.63 -5.86 -11.17
C GLN A 54 10.99 -4.47 -10.59
N GLY A 55 12.28 -4.14 -10.49
CA GLY A 55 12.77 -2.91 -9.87
C GLY A 55 12.56 -2.86 -8.35
N LEU A 56 12.53 -4.02 -7.70
CA LEU A 56 12.31 -4.19 -6.26
C LEU A 56 13.61 -4.15 -5.43
N SER A 57 14.77 -4.28 -6.06
CA SER A 57 16.08 -4.27 -5.38
C SER A 57 16.26 -3.10 -4.39
N PRO A 58 15.83 -1.85 -4.68
CA PRO A 58 15.94 -0.74 -3.73
C PRO A 58 15.14 -0.95 -2.43
N LEU A 59 14.04 -1.71 -2.48
CA LEU A 59 13.22 -1.98 -1.29
C LEU A 59 13.91 -2.93 -0.32
N LEU A 60 14.82 -3.77 -0.81
CA LEU A 60 15.52 -4.78 -0.03
C LEU A 60 16.94 -4.39 0.39
N ALA A 61 17.41 -3.21 -0.01
CA ALA A 61 18.70 -2.71 0.45
C ALA A 61 18.71 -2.63 2.00
N ALA A 62 19.85 -2.90 2.62
CA ALA A 62 19.99 -2.75 4.06
C ALA A 62 19.68 -1.30 4.49
N GLY A 63 19.09 -1.12 5.67
CA GLY A 63 18.81 0.20 6.22
C GLY A 63 18.01 0.14 7.52
N GLU A 64 17.63 1.31 8.03
CA GLU A 64 16.84 1.39 9.26
C GLU A 64 15.43 0.81 9.06
N PRO A 65 14.85 0.21 10.11
CA PRO A 65 13.46 -0.21 10.10
C PRO A 65 12.52 0.94 9.70
N GLY A 66 11.52 0.63 8.88
CA GLY A 66 10.50 1.56 8.42
C GLY A 66 10.89 2.40 7.20
N GLN A 67 12.05 2.15 6.58
CA GLN A 67 12.46 2.84 5.35
C GLN A 67 11.83 2.27 4.07
N VAL A 68 11.24 1.07 4.08
CA VAL A 68 10.73 0.45 2.85
C VAL A 68 9.62 1.28 2.20
N ALA A 69 8.73 1.88 2.99
CA ALA A 69 7.67 2.75 2.47
C ALA A 69 8.19 4.01 1.77
N SER A 70 9.22 4.65 2.35
CA SER A 70 9.81 5.86 1.76
C SER A 70 10.58 5.53 0.47
N ARG A 71 11.28 4.40 0.43
CA ARG A 71 11.94 3.89 -0.78
C ARG A 71 10.93 3.55 -1.87
N TRP A 72 9.84 2.86 -1.52
CA TRP A 72 8.74 2.59 -2.46
C TRP A 72 8.19 3.88 -3.06
N ALA A 73 7.95 4.91 -2.23
CA ALA A 73 7.45 6.20 -2.69
C ALA A 73 8.45 6.94 -3.58
N ALA A 74 9.76 6.87 -3.28
CA ALA A 74 10.81 7.46 -4.11
C ALA A 74 10.88 6.76 -5.49
N THR A 75 10.89 5.43 -5.49
CA THR A 75 10.89 4.58 -6.68
C THR A 75 9.63 4.77 -7.53
N TRP A 76 8.48 5.03 -6.90
CA TRP A 76 7.25 5.41 -7.58
C TRP A 76 7.36 6.77 -8.29
N ARG A 77 7.89 7.80 -7.61
CA ARG A 77 8.07 9.16 -8.18
C ARG A 77 9.03 9.18 -9.37
N GLN A 78 10.03 8.30 -9.37
CA GLN A 78 10.95 8.11 -10.51
C GLN A 78 10.26 7.50 -11.74
N ARG A 79 9.13 6.81 -11.57
CA ARG A 79 8.34 6.20 -12.67
C ARG A 79 7.32 7.15 -13.27
N TRP A 80 7.23 8.38 -12.78
CA TRP A 80 6.34 9.37 -13.36
C TRP A 80 6.90 9.78 -14.75
N PRO A 81 6.07 9.80 -15.79
CA PRO A 81 6.51 10.30 -17.09
C PRO A 81 6.87 11.78 -16.99
N ALA A 82 7.62 12.29 -17.98
CA ALA A 82 7.71 13.72 -18.19
C ALA A 82 6.29 14.28 -18.38
N THR A 83 5.90 15.23 -17.53
CA THR A 83 4.55 15.78 -17.46
C THR A 83 4.65 17.28 -17.24
N ASP A 84 3.57 18.00 -17.54
CA ASP A 84 3.54 19.43 -17.35
C ASP A 84 3.64 19.81 -15.85
N PRO A 85 4.13 21.02 -15.53
CA PRO A 85 4.31 21.43 -14.14
C PRO A 85 3.03 21.41 -13.30
N MET A 86 1.86 21.58 -13.91
CA MET A 86 0.59 21.58 -13.19
C MET A 86 0.20 20.17 -12.77
N SER A 87 0.26 19.20 -13.69
CA SER A 87 0.04 17.77 -13.38
C SER A 87 1.01 17.27 -12.30
N ARG A 88 2.29 17.68 -12.37
CA ARG A 88 3.28 17.38 -11.33
C ARG A 88 2.85 17.94 -9.96
N ARG A 89 2.50 19.23 -9.90
CA ARG A 89 2.03 19.89 -8.66
C ARG A 89 0.81 19.19 -8.05
N ARG A 90 -0.11 18.71 -8.86
CA ARG A 90 -1.31 18.00 -8.39
C ARG A 90 -0.98 16.63 -7.79
N LEU A 91 -0.02 15.91 -8.37
CA LEU A 91 0.48 14.66 -7.78
C LEU A 91 1.23 14.92 -6.48
N ASP A 92 2.03 16.00 -6.41
CA ASP A 92 2.72 16.39 -5.19
C ASP A 92 1.70 16.77 -4.09
N ALA A 93 0.61 17.47 -4.45
CA ALA A 93 -0.50 17.76 -3.53
C ALA A 93 -1.20 16.48 -3.04
N PHE A 94 -1.42 15.50 -3.91
CA PHE A 94 -1.91 14.18 -3.52
C PHE A 94 -0.95 13.49 -2.53
N CYS A 95 0.35 13.48 -2.82
CA CYS A 95 1.36 12.92 -1.91
C CYS A 95 1.30 13.60 -0.54
N ALA A 96 1.22 14.94 -0.50
CA ALA A 96 1.17 15.70 0.74
C ALA A 96 -0.06 15.36 1.60
N VAL A 97 -1.21 15.07 0.98
CA VAL A 97 -2.40 14.59 1.69
C VAL A 97 -2.14 13.22 2.35
N ILE A 98 -1.53 12.29 1.62
CA ILE A 98 -1.18 10.97 2.15
C ILE A 98 -0.14 11.09 3.26
N ASP A 99 0.92 11.86 3.06
CA ASP A 99 2.00 12.05 4.05
C ASP A 99 1.46 12.68 5.35
N THR A 100 0.57 13.68 5.23
CA THR A 100 -0.10 14.31 6.37
C THR A 100 -0.94 13.29 7.14
N HIS A 101 -1.73 12.48 6.42
CA HIS A 101 -2.53 11.43 7.04
C HIS A 101 -1.64 10.40 7.76
N LEU A 102 -0.60 9.88 7.11
CA LEU A 102 0.32 8.90 7.72
C LEU A 102 1.04 9.47 8.95
N ALA A 103 1.38 10.75 8.94
CA ALA A 103 1.99 11.42 10.09
C ALA A 103 1.01 11.58 11.25
N ALA A 104 -0.27 11.87 10.99
CA ALA A 104 -1.31 11.95 12.01
C ALA A 104 -1.67 10.56 12.55
N PHE A 105 -1.85 9.58 11.66
CA PHE A 105 -2.22 8.21 11.98
C PHE A 105 -1.21 7.52 12.88
N ARG A 106 0.10 7.70 12.64
CA ARG A 106 1.17 7.16 13.50
C ARG A 106 1.16 7.67 14.93
N ARG A 107 0.58 8.85 15.18
CA ARG A 107 0.50 9.48 16.50
C ARG A 107 -0.88 9.30 17.16
N ALA A 108 -1.84 8.76 16.43
CA ALA A 108 -3.22 8.66 16.87
C ALA A 108 -3.40 7.52 17.87
N ALA A 109 -4.28 7.74 18.84
CA ALA A 109 -4.75 6.66 19.69
C ALA A 109 -5.64 5.70 18.89
N PRO A 110 -5.73 4.40 19.26
CA PRO A 110 -6.48 3.40 18.51
C PRO A 110 -7.95 3.76 18.22
N HIS A 111 -8.60 4.48 19.14
CA HIS A 111 -10.00 4.91 19.00
C HIS A 111 -10.22 5.99 17.94
N SER A 112 -9.23 6.85 17.67
CA SER A 112 -9.30 7.90 16.65
C SER A 112 -8.90 7.41 15.25
N ALA A 113 -8.43 6.17 15.14
CA ALA A 113 -7.94 5.62 13.88
C ALA A 113 -9.05 5.49 12.81
N TRP A 114 -10.30 5.31 13.21
CA TRP A 114 -11.45 5.27 12.29
C TRP A 114 -11.73 6.66 11.69
N GLU A 115 -11.83 7.68 12.54
CA GLU A 115 -12.11 9.06 12.14
C GLU A 115 -11.06 9.60 11.18
N LEU A 116 -9.78 9.30 11.41
CA LEU A 116 -8.70 9.71 10.52
C LEU A 116 -8.79 9.07 9.12
N ARG A 117 -9.28 7.83 9.03
CA ARG A 117 -9.48 7.15 7.73
C ARG A 117 -10.67 7.74 6.97
N GLU A 118 -11.76 8.02 7.66
CA GLU A 118 -12.93 8.67 7.05
C GLU A 118 -12.60 10.10 6.59
N ALA A 119 -11.85 10.86 7.40
CA ALA A 119 -11.38 12.19 7.00
C ALA A 119 -10.48 12.13 5.74
N LEU A 120 -9.61 11.12 5.63
CA LEU A 120 -8.82 10.91 4.42
C LEU A 120 -9.71 10.55 3.22
N ARG A 121 -10.64 9.62 3.39
CA ARG A 121 -11.59 9.20 2.34
C ARG A 121 -12.35 10.38 1.78
N GLU A 122 -12.92 11.23 2.64
CA GLU A 122 -13.67 12.42 2.20
C GLU A 122 -12.78 13.42 1.47
N ARG A 123 -11.55 13.66 1.97
CA ARG A 123 -10.60 14.54 1.28
C ARG A 123 -10.23 14.01 -0.10
N LEU A 124 -10.01 12.70 -0.24
CA LEU A 124 -9.73 12.06 -1.52
C LEU A 124 -10.93 12.12 -2.48
N ARG A 125 -12.17 11.92 -1.99
CA ARG A 125 -13.39 12.08 -2.79
C ARG A 125 -13.54 13.50 -3.34
N LEU A 126 -13.32 14.51 -2.50
CA LEU A 126 -13.35 15.92 -2.94
C LEU A 126 -12.29 16.20 -4.02
N MET A 127 -11.06 15.69 -3.83
CA MET A 127 -10.01 15.81 -4.85
C MET A 127 -10.38 15.11 -6.16
N PHE A 128 -11.02 13.94 -6.08
CA PHE A 128 -11.46 13.18 -7.24
C PHE A 128 -12.51 13.95 -8.05
N HIS A 129 -13.55 14.49 -7.38
CA HIS A 129 -14.63 15.22 -8.05
C HIS A 129 -14.17 16.52 -8.71
N GLN A 130 -13.15 17.18 -8.18
CA GLN A 130 -12.63 18.43 -8.74
C GLN A 130 -11.71 18.23 -9.95
N ARG A 131 -11.27 16.99 -10.23
CA ARG A 131 -10.15 16.70 -11.14
C ARG A 131 -10.46 15.52 -12.04
N LEU A 132 -11.47 15.64 -12.89
CA LEU A 132 -11.80 14.61 -13.88
C LEU A 132 -10.77 14.65 -15.03
N LEU A 133 -10.40 13.47 -15.53
CA LEU A 133 -9.49 13.26 -16.69
C LEU A 133 -8.02 13.65 -16.47
N GLU A 134 -7.54 13.64 -15.23
CA GLU A 134 -6.13 13.91 -14.92
C GLU A 134 -5.37 12.65 -14.47
N PRO A 135 -4.03 12.61 -14.60
CA PRO A 135 -3.25 11.46 -14.14
C PRO A 135 -3.39 11.16 -12.65
N VAL A 136 -3.55 12.21 -11.82
CA VAL A 136 -3.73 12.09 -10.37
C VAL A 136 -4.99 11.31 -9.99
N THR A 137 -6.02 11.37 -10.82
CA THR A 137 -7.33 10.75 -10.60
C THR A 137 -7.24 9.23 -10.45
N VAL A 138 -6.35 8.59 -11.23
CA VAL A 138 -6.08 7.15 -11.12
C VAL A 138 -5.50 6.80 -9.76
N PHE A 139 -4.55 7.59 -9.25
CA PHE A 139 -3.93 7.35 -7.96
C PHE A 139 -4.86 7.65 -6.78
N ILE A 140 -5.72 8.66 -6.91
CA ILE A 140 -6.79 8.92 -5.94
C ILE A 140 -7.76 7.73 -5.89
N TYR A 141 -8.18 7.23 -7.06
CA TYR A 141 -9.05 6.05 -7.14
C TYR A 141 -8.40 4.83 -6.49
N LEU A 142 -7.13 4.54 -6.81
CA LEU A 142 -6.40 3.42 -6.19
C LEU A 142 -6.28 3.59 -4.67
N ALA A 143 -6.05 4.81 -4.17
CA ALA A 143 -6.01 5.09 -2.74
C ALA A 143 -7.37 4.83 -2.06
N LEU A 144 -8.49 5.22 -2.70
CA LEU A 144 -9.83 4.92 -2.20
C LEU A 144 -10.08 3.40 -2.13
N VAL A 145 -9.73 2.67 -3.19
CA VAL A 145 -9.83 1.20 -3.21
C VAL A 145 -9.00 0.56 -2.10
N LEU A 146 -7.79 1.06 -1.86
CA LEU A 146 -6.94 0.55 -0.78
C LEU A 146 -7.56 0.77 0.60
N LEU A 147 -8.19 1.93 0.84
CA LEU A 147 -8.93 2.18 2.09
C LEU A 147 -10.11 1.20 2.25
N ASP A 148 -10.81 0.86 1.17
CA ASP A 148 -11.87 -0.16 1.19
C ASP A 148 -11.32 -1.55 1.51
N LEU A 149 -10.18 -1.94 0.92
CA LEU A 149 -9.52 -3.21 1.19
C LEU A 149 -8.99 -3.30 2.63
N GLU A 150 -8.47 -2.21 3.18
CA GLU A 150 -8.05 -2.16 4.59
C GLU A 150 -9.23 -2.40 5.53
N ARG A 151 -10.38 -1.78 5.24
CA ARG A 151 -11.61 -1.99 6.01
C ARG A 151 -12.10 -3.44 5.90
N LEU A 152 -12.11 -4.01 4.70
CA LEU A 152 -12.48 -5.41 4.49
C LEU A 152 -11.55 -6.35 5.28
N ARG A 153 -10.24 -6.13 5.21
CA ARG A 153 -9.26 -6.93 5.96
C ARG A 153 -9.52 -6.85 7.46
N ALA A 154 -9.81 -5.68 8.01
CA ALA A 154 -10.12 -5.51 9.43
C ALA A 154 -11.37 -6.31 9.84
N GLU A 155 -12.42 -6.28 9.03
CA GLU A 155 -13.65 -7.05 9.28
C GLU A 155 -13.43 -8.56 9.18
N LEU A 156 -12.65 -9.02 8.20
CA LEU A 156 -12.28 -10.43 8.08
C LEU A 156 -11.47 -10.90 9.31
N LEU A 157 -10.46 -10.13 9.72
CA LEU A 157 -9.68 -10.43 10.92
C LEU A 157 -10.57 -10.47 12.17
N ARG A 158 -11.50 -9.52 12.31
CA ARG A 158 -12.45 -9.52 13.43
C ARG A 158 -13.31 -10.78 13.46
N ARG A 159 -13.82 -11.24 12.32
CA ARG A 159 -14.63 -12.47 12.22
C ARG A 159 -13.81 -13.73 12.50
N CYS A 160 -12.57 -13.79 12.03
CA CYS A 160 -11.67 -14.91 12.30
C CYS A 160 -11.25 -14.99 13.77
N LEU A 161 -11.02 -13.84 14.41
CA LEU A 161 -10.59 -13.77 15.81
C LEU A 161 -11.74 -13.86 16.81
N PHE A 162 -12.95 -13.46 16.42
CA PHE A 162 -14.14 -13.48 17.28
C PHE A 162 -15.33 -14.23 16.62
N PRO A 163 -15.20 -15.54 16.36
CA PRO A 163 -16.23 -16.33 15.70
C PRO A 163 -17.53 -16.52 16.52
N HIS A 164 -17.57 -16.10 17.79
CA HIS A 164 -18.69 -16.35 18.72
C HIS A 164 -19.49 -15.10 19.13
N ASN A 165 -19.31 -13.97 18.46
CA ASN A 165 -20.15 -12.77 18.64
C ASN A 165 -21.30 -12.68 17.62
N LEU A 166 -21.84 -13.83 17.17
CA LEU A 166 -23.17 -13.86 16.58
C LEU A 166 -24.17 -13.86 17.75
N PRO A 167 -25.06 -12.87 17.88
CA PRO A 167 -26.10 -12.94 18.90
C PRO A 167 -26.89 -14.23 18.71
N ALA A 168 -26.98 -15.02 19.79
CA ALA A 168 -27.70 -16.29 19.87
C ALA A 168 -29.24 -16.12 19.85
N GLU A 169 -29.77 -15.08 19.22
CA GLU A 169 -31.20 -14.78 19.15
C GLU A 169 -31.69 -14.82 17.69
N ALA A 170 -31.80 -16.02 17.13
CA ALA A 170 -32.65 -16.29 15.97
C ALA A 170 -33.03 -17.79 15.88
N ALA A 171 -33.22 -18.44 17.04
CA ALA A 171 -33.71 -19.82 17.09
C ALA A 171 -34.57 -20.03 18.35
N THR A 172 -35.78 -19.46 18.32
CA THR A 172 -36.97 -19.95 19.01
C THR A 172 -38.18 -19.54 18.21
#